data_AF-A0A0P0E657-F1
#
_entry.id   AF-A0A0P0E657-F1
#
_cell.length_a   1.000
_cell.length_b   1.000
_cell.length_c   1.000
_cell.angle_alpha   90.00
_cell.angle_beta   90.00
_cell.angle_gamma   90.00
#
_symmetry.space_group_name_H-M   'P 1'
#
loop_
_entity.id
_entity.type
_entity.pdbx_description
1 polymer ?
#
loop_
_entity_poly.entity_id
_entity_poly.type
_entity_poly.pdbx_seq_one_letter_code
_entity_poly.pdbx_strand_id
1 'polypeptide(L)'
;MSPKEPPLSGLQYEVVASIDDNEDYTEAGGRRLTDDLEEATVITSRTTGGEKHKIVLDIDLPAKLIPSSTEGHFHLFIDKEISELAYFGLLEALRNVGVLEDGYVSASLARGHTAVRLPWVRKGAAA
;
A
#
# COMPACT_ATOMS: atom_id res chain seq x y z
N MET A 1 -27.98 4.40 8.74
CA MET A 1 -26.52 4.49 8.51
C MET A 1 -26.15 3.36 7.58
N SER A 2 -25.35 3.60 6.55
CA SER A 2 -24.82 2.51 5.73
C SER A 2 -23.94 1.61 6.59
N PRO A 3 -23.95 0.28 6.41
CA PRO A 3 -23.07 -0.61 7.14
C PRO A 3 -21.61 -0.21 6.89
N LYS A 4 -20.75 -0.31 7.92
CA LYS A 4 -19.31 -0.13 7.75
C LYS A 4 -18.77 -1.27 6.88
N GLU A 5 -17.99 -0.94 5.87
CA GLU A 5 -17.24 -1.91 5.06
C GLU A 5 -15.74 -1.67 5.24
N PRO A 6 -14.94 -2.71 5.51
CA PRO A 6 -13.51 -2.53 5.67
C PRO A 6 -12.85 -2.20 4.32
N PRO A 7 -11.82 -1.33 4.28
CA PRO A 7 -11.09 -1.02 3.05
C PRO A 7 -10.47 -2.26 2.39
N LEU A 8 -10.11 -3.26 3.20
CA LEU A 8 -9.60 -4.54 2.74
C LEU A 8 -10.09 -5.66 3.65
N SER A 9 -10.67 -6.71 3.06
CA SER A 9 -11.21 -7.85 3.81
C SER A 9 -10.11 -8.75 4.40
N GLY A 10 -10.46 -9.55 5.41
CA GLY A 10 -9.59 -10.59 5.97
C GLY A 10 -8.37 -10.06 6.72
N LEU A 11 -8.46 -8.84 7.24
CA LEU A 11 -7.49 -8.24 8.14
C LEU A 11 -8.04 -8.25 9.57
N GLN A 12 -7.13 -8.30 10.54
CA GLN A 12 -7.45 -8.15 11.96
C GLN A 12 -7.47 -6.66 12.33
N TYR A 13 -8.30 -6.30 13.31
CA TYR A 13 -8.45 -4.93 13.78
C TYR A 13 -7.93 -4.76 15.19
N GLU A 14 -7.75 -3.51 15.60
CA GLU A 14 -7.50 -3.17 16.99
C GLU A 14 -8.47 -2.09 17.48
N VAL A 15 -8.77 -2.17 18.78
CA VAL A 15 -9.32 -1.07 19.56
C VAL A 15 -8.14 -0.39 20.25
N VAL A 16 -8.01 0.91 20.02
CA VAL A 16 -6.99 1.77 20.63
C VAL A 16 -7.70 2.80 21.49
N ALA A 17 -7.40 2.81 22.79
CA ALA A 17 -8.08 3.65 23.79
C ALA A 17 -7.82 5.16 23.61
N SER A 18 -6.64 5.52 23.08
CA SER A 18 -6.19 6.89 22.80
C SER A 18 -5.53 6.92 21.44
N ILE A 19 -6.09 7.68 20.50
CA ILE A 19 -5.39 8.09 19.29
C ILE A 19 -4.86 9.50 19.63
N ASP A 20 -3.62 9.57 20.12
CA ASP A 20 -2.96 10.85 20.39
C ASP A 20 -2.43 11.45 19.07
N ASP A 21 -2.49 12.78 18.96
CA ASP A 21 -1.95 13.54 17.84
C ASP A 21 -0.40 13.59 17.85
N ASN A 22 0.25 13.16 18.95
CA ASN A 22 1.70 13.27 19.16
C ASN A 22 2.57 12.18 18.49
N GLU A 23 2.04 11.43 17.51
CA GLU A 23 2.78 10.39 16.76
C GLU A 23 3.36 9.25 17.64
N ASP A 24 2.93 9.10 18.89
CA ASP A 24 3.40 8.01 19.77
C ASP A 24 2.61 6.72 19.52
N TYR A 25 3.14 5.89 18.61
CA TYR A 25 2.56 4.59 18.27
C TYR A 25 2.78 3.50 19.35
N THR A 26 3.43 3.82 20.48
CA THR A 26 3.99 2.82 21.42
C THR A 26 3.21 2.62 22.72
N GLU A 27 2.04 3.24 22.90
CA GLU A 27 1.23 3.07 24.11
C GLU A 27 0.68 1.63 24.25
N ALA A 28 1.51 0.75 24.82
CA ALA A 28 1.21 -0.66 25.07
C ALA A 28 0.01 -0.87 26.04
N GLY A 29 -0.43 0.19 26.73
CA GLY A 29 -1.51 0.16 27.72
C GLY A 29 -2.93 0.27 27.16
N GLY A 30 -3.11 0.51 25.85
CA GLY A 30 -4.42 0.88 25.29
C GLY A 30 -4.88 0.08 24.07
N ARG A 31 -4.12 -0.91 23.60
CA ARG A 31 -4.40 -1.64 22.35
C ARG A 31 -4.87 -3.06 22.63
N ARG A 32 -5.98 -3.47 22.01
CA ARG A 32 -6.38 -4.88 21.96
C ARG A 32 -6.85 -5.26 20.57
N LEU A 33 -6.58 -6.51 20.18
CA LEU A 33 -7.12 -7.07 18.95
C LEU A 33 -8.64 -7.23 19.06
N THR A 34 -9.32 -7.06 17.93
CA THR A 34 -10.74 -7.33 17.77
C THR A 34 -11.04 -7.79 16.36
N ASP A 35 -12.07 -8.62 16.20
CA ASP A 35 -12.68 -8.93 14.91
C ASP A 35 -14.01 -8.16 14.71
N ASP A 36 -14.41 -7.36 15.70
CA ASP A 36 -15.61 -6.52 15.63
C ASP A 36 -15.28 -5.17 14.98
N LEU A 37 -15.74 -5.00 13.74
CA LEU A 37 -15.57 -3.77 12.97
C LEU A 37 -16.32 -2.57 13.58
N GLU A 38 -17.35 -2.81 14.39
CA GLU A 38 -18.10 -1.73 15.02
C GLU A 38 -17.32 -1.08 16.16
N GLU A 39 -16.47 -1.85 16.83
CA GLU A 39 -15.62 -1.38 17.92
C GLU A 39 -14.20 -0.99 17.47
N ALA A 40 -13.75 -1.53 16.34
CA ALA A 40 -12.43 -1.26 15.78
C ALA A 40 -12.17 0.24 15.57
N THR A 41 -11.00 0.70 16.00
CA THR A 41 -10.53 2.07 15.74
C THR A 41 -9.41 2.10 14.70
N VAL A 42 -8.70 0.99 14.50
CA VAL A 42 -7.65 0.86 13.48
C VAL A 42 -7.69 -0.50 12.78
N ILE A 43 -7.23 -0.53 11.53
CA ILE A 43 -6.99 -1.76 10.76
C ILE A 43 -5.50 -2.10 10.80
N THR A 44 -5.17 -3.39 10.95
CA THR A 44 -3.78 -3.84 10.98
C THR A 44 -3.36 -4.44 9.64
N SER A 45 -2.06 -4.61 9.42
CA SER A 45 -1.55 -5.39 8.29
C SER A 45 -1.75 -6.90 8.47
N ARG A 46 -2.05 -7.39 9.68
CA ARG A 46 -2.15 -8.83 9.98
C ARG A 46 -3.41 -9.40 9.35
N THR A 47 -3.28 -10.54 8.67
CA THR A 47 -4.44 -11.29 8.21
C THR A 47 -5.14 -11.98 9.38
N THR A 48 -6.45 -12.21 9.27
CA THR A 48 -7.16 -13.09 10.20
C THR A 48 -6.45 -14.45 10.28
N GLY A 49 -6.14 -14.92 11.49
CA GLY A 49 -5.31 -16.13 11.72
C GLY A 49 -3.82 -15.84 12.01
N GLY A 50 -3.35 -14.60 11.81
CA GLY A 50 -2.09 -14.09 12.39
C GLY A 50 -0.77 -14.53 11.73
N GLU A 51 -0.78 -15.38 10.72
CA GLU A 51 0.45 -15.92 10.11
C GLU A 51 1.02 -15.08 8.95
N LYS A 52 0.22 -14.15 8.40
CA LYS A 52 0.58 -13.38 7.20
C LYS A 52 0.19 -11.92 7.34
N HIS A 53 0.74 -11.10 6.45
CA HIS A 53 0.43 -9.68 6.35
C HIS A 53 -0.05 -9.31 4.95
N LYS A 54 -0.95 -8.34 4.85
CA LYS A 54 -1.19 -7.55 3.62
C LYS A 54 -0.53 -6.18 3.79
N ILE A 55 -0.26 -5.53 2.67
CA ILE A 55 0.38 -4.21 2.68
C ILE A 55 -0.64 -3.17 3.12
N VAL A 56 -0.38 -2.60 4.29
CA VAL A 56 -1.10 -1.47 4.87
C VAL A 56 0.00 -0.49 5.26
N LEU A 57 0.05 0.66 4.58
CA LEU A 57 1.09 1.66 4.75
C LEU A 57 0.43 2.97 5.15
N ASP A 58 0.99 3.59 6.17
CA ASP A 58 0.73 4.98 6.49
C ASP A 58 1.73 5.83 5.70
N ILE A 59 1.24 6.79 4.92
CA ILE A 59 2.07 7.58 3.99
C ILE A 59 1.82 9.06 4.25
N ASP A 60 2.78 9.72 4.88
CA ASP A 60 2.76 11.15 5.22
C ASP A 60 3.16 12.07 4.04
N LEU A 61 2.86 11.63 2.82
CA LEU A 61 3.25 12.30 1.58
C LEU A 61 2.06 12.33 0.62
N PRO A 62 1.94 13.37 -0.23
CA PRO A 62 0.95 13.36 -1.30
C PRO A 62 1.12 12.11 -2.18
N ALA A 63 0.08 11.29 -2.26
CA ALA A 63 0.10 10.05 -3.03
C ALA A 63 -1.17 9.89 -3.87
N LYS A 64 -1.04 9.19 -5.00
CA LYS A 64 -2.16 8.84 -5.89
C LYS A 64 -2.06 7.39 -6.29
N LEU A 65 -3.11 6.61 -5.99
CA LEU A 65 -3.31 5.28 -6.55
C LEU A 65 -4.33 5.40 -7.69
N ILE A 66 -3.86 5.24 -8.93
CA ILE A 66 -4.70 5.44 -10.12
C ILE A 66 -4.82 4.12 -10.87
N PRO A 67 -6.04 3.70 -11.24
CA PRO A 67 -6.22 2.56 -12.14
C PRO A 67 -5.44 2.76 -13.45
N SER A 68 -4.77 1.72 -13.91
CA SER A 68 -4.17 1.71 -15.24
C SER A 68 -5.22 1.47 -16.31
N SER A 69 -4.84 1.58 -17.59
CA SER A 69 -5.71 1.16 -18.71
C SER A 69 -5.89 -0.36 -18.85
N THR A 70 -5.15 -1.16 -18.07
CA THR A 70 -5.42 -2.59 -17.89
C THR A 70 -6.23 -2.78 -16.61
N GLU A 71 -7.38 -3.45 -16.72
CA GLU A 71 -8.27 -3.75 -15.59
C GLU A 71 -7.52 -4.53 -14.49
N GLY A 72 -7.74 -4.14 -13.23
CA GLY A 72 -7.09 -4.75 -12.07
C GLY A 72 -5.65 -4.30 -11.79
N HIS A 73 -5.04 -3.47 -12.64
CA HIS A 73 -3.71 -2.91 -12.41
C HIS A 73 -3.79 -1.44 -11.98
N PHE A 74 -2.87 -1.03 -11.12
CA PHE A 74 -2.82 0.33 -10.58
C PHE A 74 -1.41 0.90 -10.67
N HIS A 75 -1.32 2.22 -10.75
CA HIS A 75 -0.07 2.97 -10.64
C HIS A 75 -0.10 3.78 -9.33
N LEU A 76 0.91 3.61 -8.50
CA LEU A 76 1.13 4.40 -7.30
C LEU A 76 2.13 5.51 -7.60
N PHE A 77 1.71 6.75 -7.41
CA PHE A 77 2.57 7.94 -7.48
C PHE A 77 2.72 8.49 -6.06
N ILE A 78 3.95 8.77 -5.63
CA ILE A 78 4.26 9.40 -4.34
C ILE A 78 5.11 10.63 -4.65
N ASP A 79 4.71 11.80 -4.14
CA ASP A 79 5.39 13.07 -4.39
C ASP A 79 6.63 13.21 -3.50
N LYS A 80 7.68 12.45 -3.83
CA LYS A 80 8.95 12.43 -3.11
C LYS A 80 10.12 12.13 -4.04
N GLU A 81 11.03 13.09 -4.15
CA GLU A 81 12.32 12.88 -4.80
C GLU A 81 13.25 12.05 -3.88
N ILE A 82 13.86 11.01 -4.45
CA ILE A 82 14.87 10.17 -3.79
C ILE A 82 16.01 9.85 -4.76
N SER A 83 17.15 9.41 -4.23
CA SER A 83 18.28 9.00 -5.07
C SER A 83 17.96 7.75 -5.88
N GLU A 84 18.64 7.59 -7.03
CA GLU A 84 18.51 6.42 -7.89
C GLU A 84 18.76 5.10 -7.14
N LEU A 85 19.78 5.08 -6.28
CA LEU A 85 20.11 3.91 -5.46
C LEU A 85 18.96 3.52 -4.52
N ALA A 86 18.35 4.51 -3.84
CA ALA A 86 17.20 4.26 -2.97
C ALA A 86 15.97 3.81 -3.78
N TYR A 87 15.76 4.42 -4.94
CA TYR A 87 14.65 4.09 -5.82
C TYR A 87 14.71 2.65 -6.33
N PHE A 88 15.86 2.20 -6.83
CA PHE A 88 16.02 0.82 -7.28
C PHE A 88 16.05 -0.18 -6.13
N GLY A 89 16.59 0.20 -4.96
CA GLY A 89 16.45 -0.60 -3.74
C GLY A 89 14.98 -0.83 -3.37
N LEU A 90 14.12 0.18 -3.51
CA LEU A 90 12.68 0.06 -3.32
C LEU A 90 12.05 -0.88 -4.36
N LEU A 91 12.38 -0.75 -5.66
CA LEU A 91 11.84 -1.65 -6.69
C LEU A 91 12.22 -3.11 -6.43
N GLU A 92 13.46 -3.37 -6.01
CA GLU A 92 13.90 -4.72 -5.64
C GLU A 92 13.14 -5.26 -4.43
N ALA A 93 12.95 -4.45 -3.38
CA ALA A 93 12.17 -4.86 -2.21
C ALA A 93 10.74 -5.26 -2.60
N LEU A 94 10.08 -4.44 -3.42
CA LEU A 94 8.72 -4.72 -3.92
C LEU A 94 8.66 -5.93 -4.87
N ARG A 95 9.69 -6.15 -5.70
CA ARG A 95 9.84 -7.37 -6.50
C ARG A 95 9.92 -8.61 -5.61
N ASN A 96 10.78 -8.56 -4.58
CA ASN A 96 11.06 -9.70 -3.72
C ASN A 96 9.83 -10.17 -2.92
N VAL A 97 8.92 -9.25 -2.58
CA VAL A 97 7.64 -9.57 -1.93
C VAL A 97 6.47 -9.78 -2.92
N GLY A 98 6.73 -9.73 -4.23
CA GLY A 98 5.74 -10.03 -5.27
C GLY A 98 4.72 -8.91 -5.55
N VAL A 99 4.99 -7.67 -5.12
CA VAL A 99 4.13 -6.50 -5.41
C VAL A 99 4.33 -6.01 -6.84
N LEU A 100 5.58 -6.09 -7.32
CA LEU A 100 5.94 -5.76 -8.69
C LEU A 100 6.37 -7.02 -9.44
N GLU A 101 5.96 -7.13 -10.70
CA GLU A 101 6.36 -8.21 -11.58
C GLU A 101 7.86 -8.11 -11.94
N ASP A 102 8.54 -9.25 -12.03
CA ASP A 102 9.97 -9.33 -12.34
C ASP A 102 10.31 -8.65 -13.69
N GLY A 103 9.50 -8.89 -14.72
CA GLY A 103 9.68 -8.27 -16.03
C GLY A 103 9.61 -6.75 -16.00
N TYR A 104 8.73 -6.17 -15.18
CA TYR A 104 8.61 -4.72 -15.04
C TYR A 104 9.85 -4.12 -14.37
N VAL A 105 10.32 -4.74 -13.28
CA VAL A 105 11.50 -4.28 -12.55
C VAL A 105 12.76 -4.42 -13.41
N SER A 106 12.98 -5.58 -14.03
CA SER A 106 14.11 -5.82 -14.94
C SER A 106 14.15 -4.84 -16.10
N ALA A 107 13.00 -4.56 -16.75
CA ALA A 107 12.92 -3.56 -17.81
C ALA A 107 13.17 -2.13 -17.31
N SER A 108 12.81 -1.82 -16.06
CA SER A 108 13.04 -0.50 -15.46
C SER A 108 14.50 -0.28 -15.08
N LEU A 109 15.16 -1.30 -14.53
CA LEU A 109 16.60 -1.29 -14.25
C LEU A 109 17.41 -1.12 -15.53
N ALA A 110 17.11 -1.91 -16.57
CA ALA A 110 17.83 -1.82 -17.85
C ALA A 110 17.68 -0.44 -18.52
N ARG A 111 16.56 0.25 -18.28
CA ARG A 111 16.26 1.57 -18.84
C ARG A 111 16.76 2.73 -17.94
N GLY A 112 17.06 2.47 -16.67
CA GLY A 112 17.44 3.50 -15.70
C GLY A 112 16.27 4.32 -15.12
N HIS A 113 15.02 3.90 -15.33
CA HIS A 113 13.83 4.52 -14.71
C HIS A 113 12.59 3.63 -14.90
N THR A 114 11.58 3.79 -14.05
CA THR A 114 10.25 3.22 -14.31
C THR A 114 9.48 4.06 -15.31
N ALA A 115 8.60 3.42 -16.06
CA ALA A 115 7.68 4.10 -16.96
C ALA A 115 6.33 3.39 -16.90
N VAL A 116 5.29 4.16 -16.62
CA VAL A 116 3.91 3.69 -16.57
C VAL A 116 3.06 4.45 -17.59
N ARG A 117 2.00 3.82 -18.11
CA ARG A 117 1.10 4.48 -19.05
C ARG A 117 0.34 5.61 -18.36
N LEU A 118 0.15 6.72 -19.05
CA LEU A 118 -0.76 7.77 -18.61
C LEU A 118 -2.20 7.21 -18.51
N PRO A 119 -3.04 7.72 -17.59
CA PRO A 119 -4.37 7.17 -17.33
C PRO A 119 -5.27 7.05 -18.57
N TRP A 120 -5.10 7.96 -19.55
CA TRP A 120 -5.87 7.98 -20.79
C TRP A 120 -5.25 7.18 -21.95
N VAL A 121 -4.04 6.63 -21.79
CA VAL A 121 -3.36 5.87 -22.85
C VAL A 121 -3.68 4.39 -22.70
N ARG A 122 -4.41 3.84 -23.68
CA ARG A 122 -4.76 2.42 -23.73
C ARG A 122 -3.62 1.56 -24.28
N LYS A 123 -3.56 0.31 -23.82
CA LYS A 123 -2.63 -0.69 -24.39
C LYS A 123 -2.96 -0.90 -25.87
N GLY A 124 -1.95 -0.81 -26.75
CA GLY A 124 -2.11 -0.99 -28.19
C GLY A 124 -2.54 0.26 -28.97
N ALA A 125 -2.73 1.40 -28.32
CA ALA A 125 -2.86 2.66 -29.04
C ALA A 125 -1.53 2.96 -29.75
N ALA A 126 -1.60 3.30 -31.05
CA ALA A 126 -0.43 3.83 -31.76
C ALA A 126 0.00 5.14 -31.10
N ALA A 127 1.32 5.32 -30.97
CA ALA A 127 1.92 6.57 -30.48
C ALA A 127 1.77 7.69 -31.50
#